data_AF-A0AAV1MAD6-F1
#
_entry.id   AF-A0AAV1MAD6-F1
#
_cell.length_a   1.000
_cell.length_b   1.000
_cell.length_c   1.000
_cell.angle_alpha   90.00
_cell.angle_beta   90.00
_cell.angle_gamma   90.00
#
_symmetry.space_group_name_H-M   'P 1'
#
loop_
_entity.id
_entity.type
_entity.pdbx_description
1 polymer ?
#
loop_
_entity_poly.entity_id
_entity_poly.type
_entity_poly.pdbx_seq_one_letter_code
_entity_poly.pdbx_strand_id
1 'polypeptide(L)' 'MPRNRQRTTAKVAWTEEDLQSAKTAIEGGLSKRKAAKSYIPFTTLRDRLKNKNMSNPRLGRKPVFT' A
#
# COMPACT_ATOMS: atom_id res chain seq x y z
N MET A 1 -29.44 0.81 16.75
CA MET A 1 -28.20 0.44 17.48
C MET A 1 -27.07 0.13 16.50
N PRO A 2 -25.81 0.51 16.76
CA PRO A 2 -24.67 0.14 15.92
C PRO A 2 -24.51 -1.38 15.89
N ARG A 3 -24.44 -1.98 14.69
CA ARG A 3 -24.19 -3.43 14.56
C ARG A 3 -22.70 -3.71 14.83
N ASN A 4 -22.38 -4.40 15.91
CA ASN A 4 -21.01 -4.84 16.23
C ASN A 4 -20.61 -6.06 15.38
N ARG A 5 -20.30 -5.86 14.10
CA ARG A 5 -19.78 -6.92 13.23
C ARG A 5 -18.27 -7.02 13.37
N GLN A 6 -17.78 -8.13 13.91
CA GLN A 6 -16.35 -8.43 13.94
C GLN A 6 -15.83 -8.68 12.52
N ARG A 7 -14.64 -8.15 12.21
CA ARG A 7 -14.00 -8.33 10.91
C ARG A 7 -13.37 -9.73 10.85
N THR A 8 -13.73 -10.52 9.85
CA THR A 8 -13.18 -11.87 9.62
C THR A 8 -11.91 -11.89 8.78
N THR A 9 -11.58 -10.79 8.09
CA THR A 9 -10.40 -10.71 7.22
C THR A 9 -9.19 -10.18 7.96
N ALA A 10 -8.01 -10.77 7.69
CA ALA A 10 -6.75 -10.29 8.21
C ALA A 10 -6.51 -8.80 7.83
N LYS A 11 -5.79 -8.08 8.70
CA LYS A 11 -5.27 -6.76 8.33
C LYS A 11 -4.23 -6.92 7.23
N VAL A 12 -4.04 -5.84 6.48
CA VAL A 12 -3.08 -5.76 5.37
C VAL A 12 -1.72 -6.31 5.78
N ALA A 13 -1.16 -7.22 4.97
CA ALA A 13 0.09 -7.93 5.26
C ALA A 13 1.34 -7.27 4.67
N TRP A 14 1.20 -6.31 3.74
CA TRP A 14 2.35 -5.67 3.10
C TRP A 14 2.84 -4.46 3.90
N THR A 15 4.15 -4.25 3.86
CA THR A 15 4.88 -3.21 4.60
C THR A 15 5.24 -2.01 3.70
N GLU A 16 5.79 -0.95 4.29
CA GLU A 16 6.33 0.19 3.52
C GLU A 16 7.57 -0.22 2.69
N GLU A 17 8.33 -1.20 3.16
CA GLU A 17 9.49 -1.75 2.47
C GLU A 17 9.09 -2.51 1.19
N ASP A 18 8.00 -3.29 1.25
CA ASP A 18 7.43 -3.96 0.07
C ASP A 18 7.00 -2.94 -1.00
N LEU A 19 6.56 -1.77 -0.56
CA LEU A 19 6.06 -0.71 -1.41
C LEU A 19 7.22 0.01 -2.12
N GLN A 20 8.26 0.33 -1.38
CA GLN A 20 9.52 0.84 -1.91
C GLN A 20 10.14 -0.16 -2.89
N SER A 21 10.19 -1.45 -2.53
CA SER A 21 10.74 -2.52 -3.37
C SER A 21 9.94 -2.71 -4.66
N ALA A 22 8.61 -2.59 -4.61
CA ALA A 22 7.77 -2.62 -5.80
C ALA A 22 8.06 -1.44 -6.73
N LYS A 23 8.37 -0.27 -6.17
CA LYS A 23 8.71 0.95 -6.94
C LYS A 23 10.04 0.79 -7.65
N THR A 24 11.09 0.40 -6.92
CA THR A 24 12.43 0.21 -7.47
C THR A 24 12.42 -0.87 -8.56
N ALA A 25 11.64 -1.94 -8.38
CA ALA A 25 11.45 -2.96 -9.40
C ALA A 25 10.85 -2.40 -10.70
N ILE A 26 9.86 -1.51 -10.60
CA ILE A 26 9.25 -0.86 -11.78
C ILE A 26 10.22 0.10 -12.46
N GLU A 27 10.98 0.87 -11.68
CA GLU A 27 12.03 1.76 -12.21
C GLU A 27 13.15 0.96 -12.90
N GLY A 28 13.45 -0.24 -12.42
CA GLY A 28 14.33 -1.22 -13.07
C GLY A 28 13.74 -1.94 -14.29
N GLY A 29 12.53 -1.55 -14.74
CA GLY A 29 11.92 -2.08 -15.97
C GLY A 29 10.92 -3.22 -15.78
N LEU A 30 10.59 -3.63 -14.55
CA LEU A 30 9.48 -4.58 -14.36
C LEU A 30 8.11 -3.95 -14.67
N SER A 31 7.23 -4.76 -15.25
CA SER A 31 5.84 -4.34 -15.43
C SER A 31 5.10 -4.23 -14.09
N LYS A 32 4.16 -3.28 -14.00
CA LYS A 32 3.36 -3.04 -12.78
C LYS A 32 2.64 -4.29 -12.27
N ARG A 33 2.16 -5.15 -13.17
CA ARG A 33 1.52 -6.43 -12.79
C ARG A 33 2.51 -7.43 -12.20
N LYS A 34 3.74 -7.48 -12.73
CA LYS A 34 4.78 -8.39 -12.23
C LYS A 34 5.28 -7.97 -10.86
N ALA A 35 5.56 -6.66 -10.67
CA ALA A 35 5.90 -6.11 -9.36
C ALA A 35 4.78 -6.33 -8.33
N ALA A 36 3.52 -6.13 -8.71
CA ALA A 36 2.40 -6.36 -7.81
C ALA A 36 2.26 -7.82 -7.35
N LYS A 37 2.55 -8.79 -8.23
CA LYS A 37 2.48 -10.21 -7.86
C LYS A 37 3.51 -10.58 -6.79
N SER A 38 4.66 -9.91 -6.78
CA SER A 38 5.76 -10.20 -5.86
C SER A 38 5.67 -9.46 -4.53
N TYR A 39 5.17 -8.22 -4.51
CA TYR A 39 5.28 -7.36 -3.33
C TYR A 39 3.92 -6.94 -2.74
N ILE A 40 3.01 -6.38 -3.56
CA ILE A 40 1.80 -5.68 -3.07
C ILE A 40 0.63 -5.86 -4.05
N PRO A 41 -0.64 -5.95 -3.58
CA PRO A 41 -1.81 -5.97 -4.45
C PRO A 41 -1.80 -4.91 -5.56
N PHE A 42 -2.19 -5.33 -6.76
CA PHE A 42 -2.09 -4.50 -7.97
C PHE A 42 -2.88 -3.18 -7.87
N THR A 43 -4.09 -3.22 -7.32
CA THR A 43 -4.92 -2.03 -7.14
C THR A 43 -4.23 -1.02 -6.22
N THR A 44 -3.70 -1.49 -5.09
CA THR A 44 -2.93 -0.67 -4.16
C THR A 44 -1.69 -0.06 -4.82
N LEU A 45 -0.89 -0.86 -5.52
CA LEU A 45 0.31 -0.38 -6.21
C LEU A 45 -0.05 0.67 -7.27
N ARG A 46 -1.10 0.44 -8.06
CA ARG A 46 -1.59 1.37 -9.07
C ARG A 46 -2.02 2.71 -8.46
N ASP A 47 -2.82 2.68 -7.41
CA ASP A 47 -3.34 3.88 -6.76
C ASP A 47 -2.21 4.70 -6.13
N ARG A 48 -1.22 4.04 -5.51
CA ARG A 48 -0.06 4.70 -4.92
C ARG A 48 0.85 5.35 -5.95
N LEU A 49 1.11 4.67 -7.07
CA LEU A 49 1.87 5.25 -8.17
C LEU A 49 1.14 6.46 -8.77
N LYS A 50 -0.19 6.39 -8.93
CA LYS A 50 -0.99 7.52 -9.45
C LYS A 50 -0.94 8.72 -8.51
N ASN A 51 -1.06 8.49 -7.21
CA ASN A 51 -1.10 9.54 -6.19
C ASN A 51 0.29 10.00 -5.72
N LYS A 52 1.37 9.41 -6.27
CA LYS A 52 2.76 9.62 -5.83
C LYS A 52 2.95 9.46 -4.31
N ASN A 53 2.13 8.63 -3.68
CA ASN A 53 2.13 8.41 -2.23
C ASN A 53 2.69 7.03 -1.90
N MET A 54 4.01 7.00 -1.70
CA MET A 54 4.79 5.79 -1.46
C MET A 54 5.20 5.63 0.01
N SER A 55 4.53 6.34 0.92
CA SER A 55 4.77 6.21 2.36
C SER A 55 3.65 5.42 3.04
N ASN A 56 3.96 4.90 4.24
CA ASN A 56 3.04 4.17 5.11
C ASN A 56 1.70 4.92 5.22
N PRO A 57 0.55 4.27 4.98
CA PRO A 57 -0.75 4.90 5.18
C PRO A 57 -0.94 5.26 6.66
N ARG A 58 -0.55 6.49 7.03
CA ARG A 58 -0.93 7.08 8.31
C ARG A 58 -2.45 7.23 8.33
N LEU A 59 -3.06 6.94 9.47
CA LEU A 59 -4.49 7.14 9.70
C LEU A 59 -4.81 8.64 9.61
N GLY A 60 -5.09 9.14 8.41
CA GLY A 60 -5.64 10.48 8.19
C GLY A 60 -4.65 11.64 8.35
N ARG A 61 -5.11 12.71 9.01
CA ARG A 61 -4.44 14.02 9.09
C ARG A 61 -3.01 13.90 9.60
N LYS A 62 -2.11 14.74 9.06
CA LYS A 62 -0.75 14.90 9.60
C LYS A 62 -0.86 15.33 11.08
N PRO A 63 -0.26 14.63 12.04
CA PRO A 63 -0.26 15.08 13.43
C PRO A 63 0.45 16.43 13.53
N VAL A 64 -0.09 17.34 14.35
CA VAL A 64 0.43 18.71 14.55
C VAL A 64 1.63 18.72 15.50
N PHE A 65 1.89 17.61 16.18
CA PHE A 65 3.02 17.48 17.09
C PHE A 65 4.29 17.21 16.28
N THR A 66 5.02 18.29 15.99
CA THR A 66 6.44 18.31 15.63
C THR A 66 7.31 18.15 16.86
#